data_AF-A0A9D2UPM9-F1
#
_entry.id   AF-A0A9D2UPM9-F1
#
_cell.length_a   1.000
_cell.length_b   1.000
_cell.length_c   1.000
_cell.angle_alpha   90.00
_cell.angle_beta   90.00
_cell.angle_gamma   90.00
#
_symmetry.space_group_name_H-M   'P 1'
#
loop_
_entity.id
_entity.type
_entity.pdbx_description
1 polymer ?
#
loop_
_entity_poly.entity_id
_entity_poly.type
_entity_poly.pdbx_seq_one_letter_code
_entity_poly.pdbx_strand_id
1 'polypeptide(L)'
;MSEEPRKGLFRRKPKDPNKKPGRLAQMRQVYELSAKHNKATPWLLAAAVLGCTIIGLLIGLLIGGTTAIFTTILGFMVGLLLGMFMLGRFAETAAFAQMDGQPGAFGAVLNTARRGYLMDEKPIAVDPKSRDLVFRSTGRAGVVLLSEGPKGRSGKLLAKEKKRHERILPNVPVHTFQGGKEEGQLAMKQVVPAVQKLPRKLNRAEVLAVRNRLAALGTQGSRPPIPKGIDPNKARPNHKAMRGR
;
A
#
# COMPACT_ATOMS: atom_id res chain seq x y z
N MET A 1 4.19 -34.20 42.91
CA MET A 1 2.76 -34.11 42.55
C MET A 1 2.41 -32.65 42.44
N SER A 2 2.54 -32.08 41.24
CA SER A 2 2.14 -30.71 40.92
C SER A 2 0.64 -30.71 40.61
N GLU A 3 -0.16 -30.09 41.46
CA GLU A 3 -1.60 -29.97 41.28
C GLU A 3 -1.94 -29.14 40.03
N GLU A 4 -2.69 -29.73 39.08
CA GLU A 4 -3.29 -28.97 37.99
C GLU A 4 -4.50 -28.15 38.52
N PRO A 5 -4.61 -26.85 38.21
CA PRO A 5 -5.72 -26.04 38.67
C PRO A 5 -7.00 -26.40 37.90
N ARG A 6 -8.07 -26.70 38.64
CA ARG A 6 -9.39 -27.12 38.14
C ARG A 6 -9.98 -26.11 37.14
N LYS A 7 -10.38 -26.60 35.96
CA LYS A 7 -11.01 -25.82 34.88
C LYS A 7 -12.44 -25.39 35.28
N GLY A 8 -12.63 -24.10 35.56
CA GLY A 8 -13.96 -23.51 35.72
C GLY A 8 -14.74 -23.43 34.40
N LEU A 9 -16.04 -23.73 34.45
CA LEU A 9 -16.99 -23.81 33.32
C LEU A 9 -17.22 -22.49 32.55
N PHE A 10 -16.72 -21.36 33.05
CA PHE A 10 -16.93 -20.03 32.47
C PHE A 10 -15.65 -19.31 32.01
N ARG A 11 -14.58 -20.04 31.70
CA ARG A 11 -13.39 -19.41 31.10
C ARG A 11 -13.60 -19.26 29.60
N ARG A 12 -13.92 -18.03 29.14
CA ARG A 12 -13.89 -17.70 27.70
C ARG A 12 -12.53 -18.14 27.14
N LYS A 13 -12.54 -19.01 26.13
CA LYS A 13 -11.33 -19.44 25.42
C LYS A 13 -10.50 -18.20 25.07
N PRO A 14 -9.18 -18.18 25.38
CA PRO A 14 -8.32 -17.07 24.99
C PRO A 14 -8.44 -16.86 23.48
N LYS A 15 -8.70 -15.61 23.09
CA LYS A 15 -8.93 -15.24 21.70
C LYS A 15 -7.63 -15.47 20.93
N ASP A 16 -7.66 -16.48 20.07
CA ASP A 16 -6.55 -16.85 19.20
C ASP A 16 -6.11 -15.63 18.37
N PRO A 17 -4.88 -15.10 18.52
CA PRO A 17 -4.44 -13.89 17.82
C PRO A 17 -4.34 -14.10 16.31
N ASN A 18 -4.36 -15.36 15.84
CA ASN A 18 -4.27 -15.72 14.42
C ASN A 18 -5.61 -16.00 13.73
N LYS A 19 -6.75 -15.93 14.45
CA LYS A 19 -8.07 -16.05 13.80
C LYS A 19 -8.51 -14.69 13.28
N LYS A 20 -8.67 -14.61 11.96
CA LYS A 20 -9.30 -13.47 11.28
C LYS A 20 -10.58 -13.12 12.05
N PRO A 21 -10.75 -11.89 12.56
CA PRO A 21 -11.96 -11.51 13.27
C PRO A 21 -13.17 -11.77 12.38
N GLY A 22 -14.29 -12.26 12.95
CA GLY A 22 -15.50 -12.50 12.17
C GLY A 22 -15.97 -11.25 11.43
N ARG A 23 -16.72 -11.39 10.33
CA ARG A 23 -17.13 -10.25 9.46
C ARG A 23 -17.76 -9.08 10.25
N LEU A 24 -18.57 -9.38 11.26
CA LEU A 24 -19.15 -8.37 12.16
C LEU A 24 -18.13 -7.68 13.08
N ALA A 25 -17.13 -8.43 13.57
CA ALA A 25 -16.05 -7.86 14.38
C ALA A 25 -15.10 -7.00 13.54
N GLN A 26 -14.86 -7.37 12.27
CA GLN A 26 -14.12 -6.54 11.31
C GLN A 26 -14.86 -5.22 11.06
N MET A 27 -16.17 -5.27 10.83
CA MET A 27 -16.98 -4.05 10.64
C MET A 27 -16.96 -3.15 11.89
N ARG A 28 -17.06 -3.72 13.10
CA ARG A 28 -16.94 -2.95 14.35
C ARG A 28 -15.56 -2.33 14.52
N GLN A 29 -14.49 -3.07 14.24
CA GLN A 29 -13.13 -2.53 14.31
C GLN A 29 -12.92 -1.39 13.32
N VAL A 30 -13.38 -1.54 12.08
CA VAL A 30 -13.32 -0.48 11.08
C VAL A 30 -14.12 0.75 11.54
N TYR A 31 -15.32 0.54 12.07
CA TYR A 31 -16.14 1.61 12.62
C TYR A 31 -15.48 2.33 13.80
N GLU A 32 -14.93 1.61 14.78
CA GLU A 32 -14.20 2.19 15.91
C GLU A 32 -12.96 2.96 15.45
N LEU A 33 -12.21 2.43 14.49
CA LEU A 33 -11.04 3.09 13.92
C LEU A 33 -11.42 4.40 13.21
N SER A 34 -12.49 4.37 12.42
CA SER A 34 -13.03 5.55 11.74
C SER A 34 -13.61 6.58 12.72
N ALA A 35 -14.38 6.15 13.72
CA ALA A 35 -14.99 7.03 14.72
C ALA A 35 -13.95 7.69 15.64
N LYS A 36 -12.85 6.99 15.95
CA LYS A 36 -11.71 7.56 16.70
C LYS A 36 -10.98 8.65 15.91
N HIS A 37 -10.85 8.47 14.59
CA HIS A 37 -10.17 9.45 13.74
C HIS A 37 -11.09 10.61 13.34
N ASN A 38 -12.38 10.35 13.17
CA ASN A 38 -13.39 11.37 12.85
C ASN A 38 -14.68 11.16 13.67
N LYS A 39 -14.89 12.02 14.68
CA LYS A 39 -16.09 12.00 15.54
C LYS A 39 -17.41 12.22 14.79
N ALA A 40 -17.37 12.80 13.59
CA ALA A 40 -18.56 13.02 12.76
C ALA A 40 -19.01 11.75 12.00
N THR A 41 -18.17 10.70 11.95
CA THR A 41 -18.48 9.45 11.25
C THR A 41 -19.85 8.84 11.62
N PRO A 42 -20.21 8.64 12.90
CA PRO A 42 -21.55 8.15 13.27
C PRO A 42 -22.70 9.01 12.74
N TRP A 43 -22.56 10.33 12.84
CA TRP A 43 -23.59 11.28 12.42
C TRP A 43 -23.77 11.29 10.91
N LEU A 44 -22.68 11.21 10.15
CA LEU A 44 -22.73 11.13 8.69
C LEU A 44 -23.34 9.82 8.21
N LEU A 45 -23.07 8.71 8.89
CA LEU A 45 -23.69 7.42 8.58
C LEU A 45 -25.19 7.43 8.90
N ALA A 46 -25.57 7.95 10.06
CA ALA A 46 -26.98 8.11 10.43
C ALA A 46 -27.71 9.02 9.44
N ALA A 47 -27.10 10.15 9.06
CA ALA A 47 -27.65 11.07 8.07
C ALA A 47 -27.82 10.41 6.69
N ALA A 48 -26.87 9.57 6.25
CA ALA A 48 -26.99 8.86 4.98
C ALA A 48 -28.15 7.85 4.98
N VAL A 49 -28.30 7.07 6.05
CA VAL A 49 -29.37 6.07 6.16
C VAL A 49 -30.72 6.75 6.33
N LEU A 50 -30.85 7.67 7.28
CA LEU A 50 -32.11 8.38 7.55
C LEU A 50 -32.49 9.28 6.37
N GLY A 51 -31.54 10.00 5.79
CA GLY A 51 -31.78 10.88 4.64
C GLY A 51 -32.32 10.12 3.44
N CYS A 52 -31.67 9.02 3.03
CA CYS A 52 -32.15 8.21 1.91
C CYS A 52 -33.50 7.52 2.20
N THR A 53 -33.75 7.14 3.46
CA THR A 53 -35.03 6.54 3.85
C THR A 53 -36.16 7.56 3.78
N ILE A 54 -35.94 8.79 4.28
CA ILE A 54 -36.92 9.89 4.21
C ILE A 54 -37.19 10.27 2.75
N ILE A 55 -36.14 10.36 1.92
CA ILE A 55 -36.30 10.64 0.49
C ILE A 55 -37.13 9.54 -0.20
N GLY A 56 -36.84 8.26 0.09
CA GLY A 56 -37.61 7.12 -0.43
C GLY A 56 -39.09 7.15 -0.01
N LEU A 57 -39.36 7.57 1.23
CA LEU A 57 -40.71 7.75 1.75
C LEU A 57 -41.45 8.89 1.05
N LEU A 58 -40.82 10.06 0.89
CA LEU A 58 -41.43 11.22 0.22
C LEU A 58 -41.74 10.94 -1.24
N ILE A 59 -40.84 10.27 -1.96
CA ILE A 59 -41.07 9.83 -3.35
C ILE A 59 -42.26 8.87 -3.41
N GLY A 60 -42.31 7.94 -2.46
CA GLY A 60 -43.41 6.98 -2.33
C GLY A 60 -44.77 7.61 -2.10
N LEU A 61 -44.83 8.61 -1.22
CA LEU A 61 -46.05 9.35 -0.91
C LEU A 61 -46.52 10.21 -2.10
N LEU A 62 -45.59 10.74 -2.92
CA LEU A 62 -45.92 11.49 -4.12
C LEU A 62 -46.56 10.60 -5.22
N ILE A 63 -46.09 9.36 -5.36
CA ILE A 63 -46.57 8.41 -6.38
C ILE A 63 -47.89 7.76 -5.95
N GLY A 64 -48.11 7.58 -4.65
CA GLY A 64 -49.36 7.07 -4.09
C GLY A 64 -49.50 5.54 -4.13
N GLY A 65 -50.46 5.03 -3.36
CA GLY A 65 -50.75 3.59 -3.24
C GLY A 65 -49.72 2.79 -2.42
N THR A 66 -49.61 1.49 -2.70
CA THR A 66 -48.66 0.57 -2.03
C THR A 66 -47.20 0.83 -2.40
N THR A 67 -46.94 1.70 -3.38
CA THR A 67 -45.58 2.07 -3.82
C THR A 67 -44.77 2.73 -2.70
N ALA A 68 -45.43 3.42 -1.76
CA ALA A 68 -44.75 4.06 -0.64
C ALA A 68 -43.96 3.09 0.25
N ILE A 69 -44.47 1.87 0.42
CA ILE A 69 -43.78 0.83 1.19
C ILE A 69 -42.54 0.37 0.44
N PHE A 70 -42.66 0.10 -0.86
CA PHE A 70 -41.56 -0.37 -1.69
C PHE A 70 -40.44 0.68 -1.84
N THR A 71 -40.77 1.95 -2.09
CA THR A 71 -39.78 3.02 -2.24
C THR A 71 -39.10 3.36 -0.92
N THR A 72 -39.78 3.23 0.21
CA THR A 72 -39.17 3.41 1.55
C THR A 72 -38.16 2.30 1.84
N ILE A 73 -38.52 1.04 1.59
CA ILE A 73 -37.61 -0.10 1.75
C ILE A 73 -36.39 0.05 0.83
N LEU A 74 -36.61 0.45 -0.42
CA LEU A 74 -35.53 0.71 -1.37
C LEU A 74 -34.63 1.87 -0.90
N GLY A 75 -35.21 2.97 -0.43
CA GLY A 75 -34.48 4.10 0.13
C GLY A 75 -33.61 3.73 1.33
N PHE A 76 -34.12 2.86 2.21
CA PHE A 76 -33.35 2.31 3.32
C PHE A 76 -32.17 1.44 2.85
N MET A 77 -32.39 0.55 1.87
CA MET A 77 -31.33 -0.28 1.29
C MET A 77 -30.23 0.56 0.62
N VAL A 78 -30.63 1.58 -0.14
CA VAL A 78 -29.70 2.55 -0.77
C VAL A 78 -28.95 3.35 0.29
N GLY A 79 -29.63 3.78 1.35
CA GLY A 79 -29.03 4.48 2.49
C GLY A 79 -27.97 3.63 3.22
N LEU A 80 -28.26 2.34 3.42
CA LEU A 80 -27.30 1.40 3.99
C LEU A 80 -26.08 1.21 3.09
N LEU A 81 -26.28 1.07 1.78
CA LEU A 81 -25.19 0.94 0.82
C LEU A 81 -24.30 2.19 0.79
N LEU A 82 -24.92 3.38 0.79
CA LEU A 82 -24.21 4.66 0.86
C LEU A 82 -23.45 4.82 2.17
N GLY A 83 -24.07 4.48 3.31
CA GLY A 83 -23.41 4.48 4.61
C GLY A 83 -22.17 3.57 4.61
N MET A 84 -22.30 2.34 4.12
CA MET A 84 -21.19 1.40 4.04
C MET A 84 -20.08 1.89 3.09
N PHE A 85 -20.44 2.54 1.99
CA PHE A 85 -19.48 3.16 1.07
C PHE A 85 -18.73 4.33 1.72
N MET A 86 -19.43 5.23 2.41
CA MET A 86 -18.83 6.36 3.14
C MET A 86 -17.90 5.87 4.26
N LEU A 87 -18.32 4.84 5.01
CA LEU A 87 -17.49 4.24 6.05
C LEU A 87 -16.17 3.71 5.47
N GLY A 88 -16.22 3.04 4.32
CA GLY A 88 -15.02 2.59 3.61
C GLY A 88 -14.06 3.73 3.28
N ARG A 89 -14.58 4.87 2.80
CA ARG A 89 -13.77 6.06 2.47
C ARG A 89 -13.14 6.71 3.69
N PHE A 90 -13.86 6.76 4.81
CA PHE A 90 -13.31 7.28 6.06
C PHE A 90 -12.27 6.34 6.66
N ALA A 91 -12.50 5.03 6.62
CA ALA A 91 -11.54 4.02 7.07
C ALA A 91 -10.23 4.06 6.28
N GLU A 92 -10.32 4.19 4.95
CA GLU A 92 -9.15 4.33 4.06
C GLU A 92 -8.32 5.57 4.44
N THR A 93 -8.99 6.71 4.65
CA THR A 93 -8.35 7.95 5.08
C THR A 93 -7.66 7.82 6.43
N ALA A 94 -8.31 7.20 7.41
CA ALA A 94 -7.76 6.98 8.74
C ALA A 94 -6.57 6.00 8.71
N ALA A 95 -6.64 4.95 7.90
CA ALA A 95 -5.55 4.00 7.71
C ALA A 95 -4.31 4.70 7.11
N PHE A 96 -4.49 5.55 6.10
CA PHE A 96 -3.37 6.31 5.54
C PHE A 96 -2.75 7.31 6.52
N ALA A 97 -3.56 7.94 7.38
CA ALA A 97 -3.05 8.82 8.42
C ALA A 97 -2.22 8.07 9.47
N GLN A 98 -2.56 6.81 9.79
CA GLN A 98 -1.78 5.97 10.70
C GLN A 98 -0.47 5.48 10.09
N MET A 99 -0.42 5.32 8.76
CA MET A 99 0.78 4.91 8.03
C MET A 99 1.74 6.09 7.77
N ASP A 100 1.27 7.32 7.89
CA ASP A 100 2.05 8.52 7.62
C ASP A 100 3.20 8.65 8.64
N GLY A 101 4.44 8.72 8.13
CA GLY A 101 5.66 8.79 8.94
C GLY A 101 6.30 7.44 9.30
N GLN A 102 5.70 6.30 8.92
CA GLN A 102 6.35 5.00 9.05
C GLN A 102 7.26 4.74 7.83
N PRO A 103 8.52 4.30 8.03
CA PRO A 103 9.41 3.99 6.92
C PRO A 103 8.86 2.79 6.12
N GLY A 104 8.76 2.95 4.80
CA GLY A 104 8.22 1.96 3.87
C GLY A 104 6.70 2.03 3.69
N ALA A 105 6.02 3.01 4.29
CA ALA A 105 4.58 3.18 4.16
C ALA A 105 4.15 3.45 2.71
N PHE A 106 4.95 4.17 1.93
CA PHE A 106 4.64 4.44 0.53
C PHE A 106 4.66 3.16 -0.32
N GLY A 107 5.55 2.22 0.00
CA GLY A 107 5.55 0.88 -0.60
C GLY A 107 4.28 0.09 -0.26
N ALA A 108 3.82 0.15 0.99
CA ALA A 108 2.59 -0.53 1.42
C ALA A 108 1.34 0.04 0.72
N VAL A 109 1.26 1.36 0.57
CA VAL A 109 0.15 2.03 -0.15
C VAL A 109 0.23 1.79 -1.64
N LEU A 110 1.42 1.81 -2.22
CA LEU A 110 1.59 1.40 -3.61
C LEU A 110 1.08 -0.05 -3.80
N ASN A 111 1.32 -0.94 -2.83
CA ASN A 111 0.78 -2.30 -2.83
C ASN A 111 -0.75 -2.43 -2.63
N THR A 112 -1.49 -1.36 -2.36
CA THR A 112 -2.96 -1.40 -2.42
C THR A 112 -3.48 -1.14 -3.84
N ALA A 113 -2.66 -0.55 -4.71
CA ALA A 113 -2.98 -0.30 -6.12
C ALA A 113 -2.96 -1.57 -7.01
N ARG A 114 -3.04 -2.78 -6.45
CA ARG A 114 -2.79 -4.07 -7.14
C ARG A 114 -3.64 -4.35 -8.38
N ARG A 115 -4.71 -3.59 -8.63
CA ARG A 115 -5.59 -3.82 -9.78
C ARG A 115 -4.86 -3.55 -11.09
N GLY A 116 -4.19 -4.57 -11.63
CA GLY A 116 -3.43 -4.52 -12.88
C GLY A 116 -1.96 -4.11 -12.73
N TYR A 117 -1.45 -4.07 -11.50
CA TYR A 117 -0.06 -3.76 -11.19
C TYR A 117 0.57 -4.87 -10.33
N LEU A 118 1.77 -5.27 -10.72
CA LEU A 118 2.62 -6.25 -10.04
C LEU A 118 3.68 -5.47 -9.26
N MET A 119 3.51 -5.44 -7.94
CA MET A 119 4.44 -4.77 -7.02
C MET A 119 5.53 -5.72 -6.55
N ASP A 120 6.71 -5.16 -6.33
CA ASP A 120 7.77 -5.85 -5.60
C ASP A 120 7.62 -5.54 -4.10
N GLU A 121 7.62 -6.57 -3.26
CA GLU A 121 7.42 -6.42 -1.80
C GLU A 121 8.60 -5.73 -1.12
N LYS A 122 9.79 -5.83 -1.70
CA LYS A 122 11.01 -5.22 -1.20
C LYS A 122 11.35 -3.95 -1.98
N PRO A 123 11.89 -2.90 -1.33
CA PRO A 123 12.44 -1.76 -2.04
C PRO A 123 13.59 -2.22 -2.94
N ILE A 124 13.68 -1.63 -4.13
CA ILE A 124 14.71 -1.96 -5.13
C ILE A 124 16.03 -1.27 -4.82
N ALA A 125 15.93 -0.04 -4.33
CA ALA A 125 17.08 0.72 -3.91
C ALA A 125 16.81 1.26 -2.51
N VAL A 126 17.83 1.13 -1.66
CA VAL A 126 17.87 1.68 -0.32
C VAL A 126 19.18 2.44 -0.22
N ASP A 127 19.13 3.71 0.17
CA ASP A 127 20.36 4.43 0.53
C ASP A 127 20.79 3.99 1.95
N PRO A 128 21.95 3.36 2.12
CA PRO A 128 22.39 2.83 3.42
C PRO A 128 22.60 3.91 4.48
N LYS A 129 22.84 5.17 4.08
CA LYS A 129 23.06 6.27 5.03
C LYS A 129 21.76 6.97 5.41
N SER A 130 20.97 7.35 4.42
CA SER A 130 19.76 8.16 4.62
C SER A 130 18.50 7.34 4.87
N ARG A 131 18.54 6.02 4.61
CA ARG A 131 17.40 5.10 4.63
C ARG A 131 16.27 5.51 3.67
N ASP A 132 16.59 6.30 2.64
CA ASP A 132 15.66 6.63 1.56
C ASP A 132 15.37 5.36 0.73
N LEU A 133 14.11 5.14 0.35
CA LEU A 133 13.64 3.91 -0.30
C LEU A 133 13.11 4.21 -1.69
N VAL A 134 13.29 3.28 -2.63
CA VAL A 134 12.62 3.30 -3.93
C VAL A 134 11.89 1.99 -4.15
N PHE A 135 10.58 2.10 -4.33
CA PHE A 135 9.69 1.00 -4.65
C PHE A 135 9.41 0.96 -6.15
N ARG A 136 9.09 -0.23 -6.65
CA ARG A 136 8.73 -0.45 -8.04
C ARG A 136 7.40 -1.18 -8.17
N SER A 137 6.67 -0.73 -9.17
CA SER A 137 5.58 -1.45 -9.78
C SER A 137 5.82 -1.72 -11.25
N THR A 138 5.30 -2.84 -11.73
CA THR A 138 5.14 -3.11 -13.16
C THR A 138 3.67 -3.32 -13.47
N GLY A 139 3.09 -2.54 -14.37
CA GLY A 139 1.69 -2.68 -14.75
C GLY A 139 1.44 -2.25 -16.19
N ARG A 140 0.17 -2.11 -16.58
CA ARG A 140 -0.20 -1.76 -17.96
C ARG A 140 0.29 -0.38 -18.41
N ALA A 141 0.64 0.49 -17.48
CA ALA A 141 1.27 1.78 -17.79
C ALA A 141 2.78 1.69 -18.04
N GLY A 142 3.40 0.51 -17.87
CA GLY A 142 4.85 0.34 -17.85
C GLY A 142 5.37 0.17 -16.43
N VAL A 143 6.55 0.73 -16.16
CA VAL A 143 7.20 0.67 -14.85
C VAL A 143 6.89 1.96 -14.09
N VAL A 144 6.47 1.82 -12.84
CA VAL A 144 6.27 2.95 -11.92
C VAL A 144 7.27 2.84 -10.79
N LEU A 145 8.08 3.87 -10.59
CA LEU A 145 9.01 4.00 -9.48
C LEU A 145 8.48 5.05 -8.51
N LEU A 146 8.43 4.70 -7.22
CA LEU A 146 7.99 5.58 -6.15
C LEU A 146 9.11 5.69 -5.13
N SER A 147 9.64 6.89 -4.90
CA SER A 147 10.61 7.12 -3.83
C SER A 147 9.92 7.52 -2.54
N GLU A 148 10.56 7.22 -1.42
CA GLU A 148 10.18 7.65 -0.09
C GLU A 148 11.37 8.35 0.56
N GLY A 149 11.15 9.58 1.03
CA GLY A 149 12.16 10.40 1.71
C GLY A 149 12.19 11.85 1.22
N PRO A 150 13.06 12.70 1.81
CA PRO A 150 13.16 14.13 1.48
C PRO A 150 13.48 14.37 0.01
N LYS A 151 12.85 15.39 -0.62
CA LYS A 151 12.84 15.61 -2.09
C LYS A 151 14.22 15.60 -2.72
N GLY A 152 15.19 16.25 -2.08
CA GLY A 152 16.55 16.37 -2.61
C GLY A 152 17.31 15.04 -2.71
N ARG A 153 17.21 14.18 -1.68
CA ARG A 153 17.97 12.92 -1.64
C ARG A 153 17.21 11.77 -2.30
N SER A 154 15.91 11.64 -2.00
CA SER A 154 15.06 10.62 -2.60
C SER A 154 14.91 10.83 -4.11
N GLY A 155 14.86 12.09 -4.58
CA GLY A 155 14.87 12.44 -5.99
C GLY A 155 16.15 12.02 -6.74
N LYS A 156 17.34 12.13 -6.10
CA LYS A 156 18.61 11.66 -6.69
C LYS A 156 18.62 10.14 -6.83
N LEU A 157 18.17 9.42 -5.80
CA LEU A 157 18.06 7.96 -5.82
C LEU A 157 17.07 7.50 -6.88
N LEU A 158 15.92 8.18 -6.98
CA LEU A 158 14.89 7.92 -7.99
C LEU A 158 15.38 8.17 -9.40
N ALA A 159 16.11 9.26 -9.64
CA ALA A 159 16.66 9.58 -10.96
C ALA A 159 17.72 8.56 -11.41
N LYS A 160 18.55 8.07 -10.49
CA LYS A 160 19.50 6.98 -10.75
C LYS A 160 18.76 5.71 -11.18
N GLU A 161 17.70 5.35 -10.46
CA GLU A 161 16.95 4.14 -10.76
C GLU A 161 16.11 4.27 -12.03
N LYS A 162 15.58 5.46 -12.34
CA LYS A 162 14.92 5.79 -13.61
C LYS A 162 15.85 5.55 -14.79
N LYS A 163 17.04 6.15 -14.79
CA LYS A 163 18.03 5.99 -15.86
C LYS A 163 18.43 4.53 -16.04
N ARG A 164 18.55 3.77 -14.94
CA ARG A 164 18.83 2.34 -14.98
C ARG A 164 17.70 1.56 -15.66
N HIS A 165 16.45 1.83 -15.30
CA HIS A 165 15.29 1.16 -15.90
C HIS A 165 15.09 1.53 -17.37
N GLU A 166 15.30 2.79 -17.76
CA GLU A 166 15.22 3.25 -19.15
C GLU A 166 16.27 2.56 -20.05
N ARG A 167 17.49 2.36 -19.55
CA ARG A 167 18.54 1.61 -20.27
C ARG A 167 18.18 0.14 -20.47
N ILE A 168 17.52 -0.47 -19.49
CA ILE A 168 17.11 -1.88 -19.53
C ILE A 168 15.86 -2.09 -20.40
N LEU A 169 14.97 -1.09 -20.43
CA LEU A 169 13.67 -1.16 -21.07
C LEU A 169 13.44 0.04 -22.01
N PRO A 170 14.14 0.12 -23.16
CA PRO A 170 14.04 1.26 -24.07
C PRO A 170 12.63 1.50 -24.62
N ASN A 171 11.82 0.44 -24.77
CA ASN A 171 10.47 0.51 -25.34
C ASN A 171 9.35 0.58 -24.29
N VAL A 172 9.68 0.70 -22.99
CA VAL A 172 8.68 0.69 -21.91
C VAL A 172 8.67 2.03 -21.19
N PRO A 173 7.50 2.67 -20.99
CA PRO A 173 7.41 3.89 -20.20
C PRO A 173 7.86 3.67 -18.76
N VAL A 174 8.72 4.56 -18.26
CA VAL A 174 9.14 4.61 -16.85
C VAL A 174 8.58 5.88 -16.21
N HIS A 175 7.61 5.72 -15.33
CA HIS A 175 6.99 6.79 -14.58
C HIS A 175 7.61 6.90 -13.19
N THR A 176 7.90 8.11 -12.74
CA THR A 176 8.54 8.37 -11.45
C THR A 176 7.70 9.28 -10.58
N PHE A 177 7.54 8.91 -9.32
CA PHE A 177 6.83 9.67 -8.31
C PHE A 177 7.69 9.80 -7.06
N GLN A 178 7.64 10.96 -6.42
CA GLN A 178 8.28 11.17 -5.12
C GLN A 178 7.20 11.22 -4.05
N GLY A 179 7.24 10.31 -3.09
CA GLY A 179 6.35 10.28 -1.93
C GLY A 179 6.89 11.14 -0.80
N GLY A 180 6.04 11.99 -0.22
CA GLY A 180 6.35 12.78 0.96
C GLY A 180 5.38 13.95 1.15
N LYS A 181 5.81 14.96 1.92
CA LYS A 181 4.98 16.11 2.31
C LYS A 181 5.46 17.44 1.73
N GLU A 182 6.62 17.44 1.07
CA GLU A 182 7.19 18.66 0.49
C GLU A 182 6.49 19.02 -0.83
N GLU A 183 6.67 20.27 -1.27
CA GLU A 183 6.06 20.74 -2.52
C GLU A 183 6.56 19.94 -3.74
N GLY A 184 5.62 19.45 -4.55
CA GLY A 184 5.89 18.57 -5.69
C GLY A 184 6.08 17.09 -5.33
N GLN A 185 5.99 16.72 -4.06
CA GLN A 185 5.84 15.32 -3.64
C GLN A 185 4.36 14.93 -3.57
N LEU A 186 4.07 13.66 -3.79
CA LEU A 186 2.73 13.09 -3.66
C LEU A 186 2.48 12.68 -2.22
N ALA A 187 1.38 13.19 -1.68
CA ALA A 187 0.85 12.70 -0.42
C ALA A 187 0.37 11.26 -0.56
N MET A 188 0.40 10.50 0.54
CA MET A 188 0.06 9.08 0.56
C MET A 188 -1.30 8.76 -0.11
N LYS A 189 -2.32 9.57 0.17
CA LYS A 189 -3.68 9.43 -0.39
C LYS A 189 -3.75 9.60 -1.91
N GLN A 190 -2.77 10.31 -2.49
CA GLN A 190 -2.74 10.66 -3.91
C GLN A 190 -1.96 9.65 -4.75
N VAL A 191 -1.17 8.78 -4.12
CA VAL A 191 -0.33 7.78 -4.81
C VAL A 191 -1.17 6.85 -5.68
N VAL A 192 -2.20 6.21 -5.11
CA VAL A 192 -3.03 5.25 -5.85
C VAL A 192 -3.77 5.91 -7.02
N PRO A 193 -4.47 7.05 -6.84
CA PRO A 193 -5.06 7.78 -7.96
C PRO A 193 -4.05 8.21 -9.04
N ALA A 194 -2.86 8.68 -8.65
CA ALA A 194 -1.83 9.11 -9.59
C ALA A 194 -1.34 7.95 -10.47
N VAL A 195 -1.14 6.77 -9.88
CA VAL A 195 -0.76 5.56 -10.61
C VAL A 195 -1.89 5.10 -11.54
N GLN A 196 -3.14 5.12 -11.07
CA GLN A 196 -4.29 4.67 -11.87
C GLN A 196 -4.61 5.58 -13.07
N LYS A 197 -4.26 6.87 -13.00
CA LYS A 197 -4.44 7.84 -14.09
C LYS A 197 -3.44 7.66 -15.23
N LEU A 198 -2.39 6.86 -15.05
CA LEU A 198 -1.37 6.67 -16.08
C LEU A 198 -1.93 5.98 -17.34
N PRO A 199 -1.47 6.37 -18.54
CA PRO A 199 -1.94 5.78 -19.79
C PRO A 199 -1.52 4.31 -19.90
N ARG A 200 -2.48 3.45 -20.26
CA ARG A 200 -2.26 2.00 -20.39
C ARG A 200 -1.68 1.70 -21.78
N LYS A 201 -0.36 1.62 -21.88
CA LYS A 201 0.36 1.33 -23.14
C LYS A 201 0.69 -0.15 -23.36
N LEU A 202 0.71 -0.95 -22.29
CA LEU A 202 1.08 -2.37 -22.34
C LEU A 202 -0.11 -3.32 -22.20
N ASN A 203 -0.01 -4.47 -22.86
CA ASN A 203 -0.88 -5.63 -22.67
C ASN A 203 -0.37 -6.53 -21.51
N ARG A 204 -1.23 -7.42 -20.98
CA ARG A 204 -0.92 -8.30 -19.85
C ARG A 204 0.31 -9.18 -20.09
N ALA A 205 0.46 -9.73 -21.30
CA ALA A 205 1.61 -10.56 -21.66
C ALA A 205 2.92 -9.76 -21.62
N GLU A 206 2.90 -8.53 -22.14
CA GLU A 206 4.04 -7.61 -22.13
C GLU A 206 4.42 -7.22 -20.69
N VAL A 207 3.43 -6.95 -19.83
CA VAL A 207 3.67 -6.64 -18.41
C VAL A 207 4.44 -7.79 -17.72
N LEU A 208 4.08 -9.04 -17.99
CA LEU A 208 4.79 -10.20 -17.46
C LEU A 208 6.20 -10.32 -18.04
N ALA A 209 6.38 -10.12 -19.34
CA ALA A 209 7.69 -10.13 -19.98
C ALA A 209 8.62 -9.05 -19.40
N VAL A 210 8.09 -7.84 -19.17
CA VAL A 210 8.82 -6.73 -18.54
C VAL A 210 9.22 -7.10 -17.11
N ARG A 211 8.30 -7.64 -16.31
CA ARG A 211 8.60 -8.08 -14.94
C ARG A 211 9.68 -9.15 -14.91
N ASN A 212 9.62 -10.14 -15.81
CA ASN A 212 10.60 -11.22 -15.88
C ASN A 212 11.99 -10.70 -16.28
N ARG A 213 12.07 -9.78 -17.26
CA ARG A 213 13.33 -9.13 -17.67
C ARG A 213 13.93 -8.34 -16.51
N LEU A 214 13.11 -7.59 -15.78
CA LEU A 214 13.53 -6.83 -14.61
C LEU A 214 13.98 -7.73 -13.45
N ALA A 215 13.32 -8.86 -13.22
CA ALA A 215 13.72 -9.83 -12.21
C ALA A 215 15.07 -10.49 -12.54
N ALA A 216 15.27 -10.91 -13.79
CA ALA A 216 16.52 -11.53 -14.26
C ALA A 216 17.74 -10.57 -14.18
N LEU A 217 17.51 -9.26 -14.27
CA LEU A 217 18.57 -8.25 -14.17
C LEU A 217 18.76 -7.73 -12.74
N GLY A 218 17.71 -7.79 -11.90
CA GLY A 218 17.81 -7.53 -10.46
C GLY A 218 18.81 -8.47 -9.77
N THR A 219 18.92 -9.71 -10.23
CA THR A 219 19.91 -10.68 -9.75
C THR A 219 21.36 -10.37 -10.14
N GLN A 220 21.59 -9.50 -11.13
CA GLN A 220 22.95 -9.13 -11.56
C GLN A 220 23.47 -7.84 -10.89
N GLY A 221 22.59 -6.90 -10.52
CA GLY A 221 23.01 -5.64 -9.89
C GLY A 221 23.11 -5.66 -8.36
N SER A 222 22.57 -6.69 -7.70
CA SER A 222 22.59 -6.84 -6.23
C SER A 222 23.60 -7.89 -5.75
N ARG A 223 24.40 -8.49 -6.63
CA ARG A 223 25.53 -9.30 -6.19
C ARG A 223 26.61 -8.32 -5.74
N PRO A 224 26.97 -8.25 -4.44
CA PRO A 224 28.22 -7.59 -4.07
C PRO A 224 29.31 -8.21 -4.95
N PRO A 225 30.28 -7.40 -5.45
CA PRO A 225 31.39 -7.96 -6.21
C PRO A 225 31.97 -9.05 -5.32
N ILE A 226 31.83 -10.31 -5.78
CA ILE A 226 32.37 -11.46 -5.07
C ILE A 226 33.83 -11.08 -4.81
N PRO A 227 34.27 -10.95 -3.54
CA PRO A 227 35.65 -10.64 -3.25
C PRO A 227 36.46 -11.66 -4.02
N LYS A 228 37.22 -11.22 -5.01
CA LYS A 228 38.05 -12.12 -5.80
C LYS A 228 38.93 -12.81 -4.77
N GLY A 229 38.73 -14.11 -4.58
CA GLY A 229 39.45 -14.89 -3.58
C GLY A 229 40.92 -14.56 -3.74
N ILE A 230 41.53 -14.02 -2.69
CA ILE A 230 42.96 -13.78 -2.68
C ILE A 230 43.56 -15.18 -2.81
N ASP A 231 44.19 -15.45 -3.96
CA ASP A 231 44.89 -16.70 -4.19
C ASP A 231 45.98 -16.83 -3.12
N PRO A 232 45.86 -17.78 -2.16
CA PRO A 232 46.81 -17.93 -1.06
C PRO A 232 48.23 -18.17 -1.55
N ASN A 233 48.37 -18.73 -2.75
CA ASN A 233 49.66 -19.04 -3.36
C ASN A 233 50.30 -17.82 -4.06
N LYS A 234 49.63 -16.66 -4.09
CA LYS A 234 50.17 -15.39 -4.62
C LYS A 234 50.32 -14.29 -3.59
N ALA A 235 50.07 -14.56 -2.31
CA ALA A 235 50.35 -13.63 -1.22
C ALA A 235 51.88 -13.45 -1.06
N ARG A 236 52.48 -12.56 -1.85
CA ARG A 236 53.90 -12.23 -1.73
C ARG A 236 54.11 -11.40 -0.44
N PRO A 237 54.90 -11.89 0.54
CA PRO A 237 55.24 -11.09 1.71
C PRO A 237 56.03 -9.86 1.27
N ASN A 238 55.54 -8.67 1.62
CA ASN A 238 56.25 -7.44 1.37
C ASN A 238 57.35 -7.27 2.44
N HIS A 239 58.55 -7.75 2.13
CA HIS A 239 59.72 -7.74 3.02
C HIS A 239 60.11 -6.34 3.53
N LYS A 240 59.64 -5.28 2.84
CA LYS A 240 59.88 -3.88 3.23
C LYS A 240 59.08 -3.45 4.47
N ALA A 241 57.99 -4.15 4.81
CA ALA A 241 57.17 -3.89 5.99
C ALA A 241 57.61 -4.70 7.24
N MET A 242 58.51 -5.68 7.07
CA MET A 242 59.01 -6.51 8.19
C MET A 242 60.28 -5.97 8.85
N ARG A 243 60.89 -4.91 8.31
CA ARG A 243 61.92 -4.16 9.03
C ARG A 243 61.25 -2.97 9.71
N GLY A 244 60.95 -3.19 10.98
CA GLY A 244 60.45 -2.17 11.90
C GLY A 244 61.32 -0.92 11.88
N ARG A 245 60.66 0.20 12.15
CA ARG A 245 61.25 1.53 12.29
C ARG A 245 61.82 1.70 13.68
#